data_AF-A0A6I1F2H4-F1
#
_entry.id   AF-A0A6I1F2H4-F1
#
_cell.length_a   1.000
_cell.length_b   1.000
_cell.length_c   1.000
_cell.angle_alpha   90.00
_cell.angle_beta   90.00
_cell.angle_gamma   90.00
#
_symmetry.space_group_name_H-M   'P 1'
#
loop_
_entity.id
_entity.type
_entity.pdbx_description
1 polymer ?
#
loop_
_entity_poly.entity_id
_entity_poly.type
_entity_poly.pdbx_seq_one_letter_code
_entity_poly.pdbx_strand_id
1 'polypeptide(L)'
;MLKKRSISLLLLLVILGGCSEGETAKQMDYDETKKMVVDILKTDDGKKAIRDVMGDEEIKKSLVMNEESVKTTIENTLISDKAAEFWQEKFKDPQFAEAMAKSMKTENEKLIKTLMKDPDYRNMMIELLQDPSLETEVKNILKSTEYREHLQQVLQETMETPEFKSKFQELLDKSAKEASGIAEQITTQL
;
A
#
# COMPACT_ATOMS: atom_id res chain seq x y z
N MET A 1 18.71 -60.78 -90.85
CA MET A 1 18.14 -60.59 -89.49
C MET A 1 17.98 -59.10 -89.12
N LEU A 2 17.64 -58.23 -90.08
CA LEU A 2 17.52 -56.78 -89.85
C LEU A 2 16.22 -56.36 -89.12
N LYS A 3 15.17 -57.20 -89.12
CA LYS A 3 13.88 -56.90 -88.48
C LYS A 3 13.91 -56.92 -86.94
N LYS A 4 14.84 -57.69 -86.32
CA LYS A 4 14.94 -57.81 -84.85
C LYS A 4 15.71 -56.66 -84.20
N ARG A 5 16.61 -55.99 -84.94
CA ARG A 5 17.36 -54.81 -84.46
C ARG A 5 16.53 -53.52 -84.49
N SER A 6 15.56 -53.41 -85.41
CA SER A 6 14.71 -52.22 -85.54
C SER A 6 13.68 -52.06 -84.41
N ILE A 7 13.23 -53.17 -83.81
CA ILE A 7 12.29 -53.17 -82.67
C ILE A 7 13.00 -52.81 -81.36
N SER A 8 14.28 -53.16 -81.21
CA SER A 8 15.08 -52.79 -80.03
C SER A 8 15.46 -51.29 -80.02
N LEU A 9 15.52 -50.64 -81.18
CA LEU A 9 15.81 -49.21 -81.29
C LEU A 9 14.57 -48.34 -81.02
N LEU A 10 13.37 -48.86 -81.31
CA LEU A 10 12.10 -48.17 -81.08
C LEU A 10 11.68 -48.14 -79.60
N LEU A 11 12.06 -49.18 -78.83
CA LEU A 11 11.77 -49.26 -77.39
C LEU A 11 12.69 -48.35 -76.54
N LEU A 12 13.88 -48.01 -77.06
CA LEU A 12 14.82 -47.11 -76.40
C LEU A 12 14.43 -45.63 -76.54
N LEU A 13 13.64 -45.28 -77.56
CA LEU A 13 13.21 -43.90 -77.85
C LEU A 13 12.06 -43.42 -76.95
N VAL A 14 11.29 -44.34 -76.35
CA VAL A 14 10.12 -44.02 -75.52
C VAL A 14 10.51 -43.63 -74.09
N ILE A 15 11.70 -43.98 -73.62
CA ILE A 15 12.17 -43.69 -72.25
C ILE A 15 12.82 -42.28 -72.15
N LEU A 16 13.13 -41.65 -73.29
CA LEU A 16 13.75 -40.31 -73.35
C LEU A 16 12.73 -39.15 -73.54
N GLY A 17 11.43 -39.47 -73.59
CA GLY A 17 10.34 -38.48 -73.69
C GLY A 17 9.70 -38.08 -72.34
N GLY A 18 10.34 -38.41 -71.22
CA GLY A 18 9.91 -38.01 -69.89
C GLY A 18 10.27 -36.55 -69.60
N CYS A 19 9.24 -35.71 -69.60
CA CYS A 19 9.20 -34.28 -69.34
C CYS A 19 10.32 -33.72 -68.43
N SER A 20 11.07 -32.76 -68.97
CA SER A 20 11.78 -31.76 -68.18
C SER A 20 10.75 -30.73 -67.66
N GLU A 21 10.27 -30.92 -66.44
CA GLU A 21 9.47 -29.91 -65.74
C GLU A 21 10.03 -29.66 -64.34
N GLY A 22 10.82 -28.59 -64.25
CA GLY A 22 10.63 -27.55 -63.24
C GLY A 22 11.07 -27.85 -61.80
N GLU A 23 12.37 -27.72 -61.53
CA GLU A 23 12.81 -27.27 -60.19
C GLU A 23 12.28 -25.84 -59.86
N THR A 24 11.78 -25.09 -60.85
CA THR A 24 11.11 -23.80 -60.67
C THR A 24 9.65 -23.90 -60.20
N ALA A 25 8.98 -25.05 -60.37
CA ALA A 25 7.56 -25.21 -60.01
C ALA A 25 7.35 -25.38 -58.49
N LYS A 26 8.30 -26.03 -57.80
CA LYS A 26 8.19 -26.32 -56.36
C LYS A 26 8.42 -25.10 -55.47
N GLN A 27 9.14 -24.09 -55.96
CA GLN A 27 9.38 -22.84 -55.25
C GLN A 27 8.29 -21.78 -55.53
N MET A 28 7.73 -21.76 -56.75
CA MET A 28 6.50 -20.98 -57.04
C MET A 28 5.30 -21.46 -56.21
N ASP A 29 5.15 -22.77 -56.06
CA ASP A 29 4.07 -23.37 -55.26
C ASP A 29 4.20 -23.04 -53.77
N TYR A 30 5.42 -22.90 -53.25
CA TYR A 30 5.64 -22.50 -51.86
C TYR A 30 5.25 -21.04 -51.59
N ASP A 31 5.62 -20.12 -52.48
CA ASP A 31 5.26 -18.70 -52.34
C ASP A 31 3.76 -18.48 -52.54
N GLU A 32 3.13 -19.23 -53.46
CA GLU A 32 1.69 -19.21 -53.68
C GLU A 32 0.92 -19.82 -52.51
N THR A 33 1.37 -20.97 -51.99
CA THR A 33 0.81 -21.59 -50.78
C THR A 33 0.97 -20.71 -49.55
N LYS A 34 2.13 -20.05 -49.39
CA LYS A 34 2.36 -19.08 -48.30
C LYS A 34 1.40 -17.90 -48.38
N LYS A 35 1.20 -17.36 -49.58
CA LYS A 35 0.25 -16.26 -49.81
C LYS A 35 -1.18 -16.71 -49.52
N MET A 36 -1.57 -17.90 -49.98
CA MET A 36 -2.87 -18.50 -49.69
C MET A 36 -3.10 -18.67 -48.18
N VAL A 37 -2.12 -19.19 -47.44
CA VAL A 37 -2.22 -19.38 -45.98
C VAL A 37 -2.33 -18.03 -45.26
N VAL A 38 -1.53 -17.03 -45.67
CA VAL A 38 -1.62 -15.66 -45.11
C VAL A 38 -2.97 -15.02 -45.39
N ASP A 39 -3.52 -15.23 -46.59
CA ASP A 39 -4.82 -14.70 -46.97
C ASP A 39 -5.95 -15.40 -46.19
N ILE A 40 -5.88 -16.73 -46.01
CA ILE A 40 -6.79 -17.51 -45.15
C ILE A 40 -6.75 -17.01 -43.70
N LEU A 41 -5.58 -16.73 -43.13
CA LEU A 41 -5.46 -16.18 -41.77
C LEU A 41 -6.06 -14.77 -41.65
N LYS A 42 -6.07 -13.99 -42.75
CA LYS A 42 -6.62 -12.63 -42.79
C LYS A 42 -8.12 -12.60 -43.06
N THR A 43 -8.72 -13.67 -43.59
CA THR A 43 -10.17 -13.73 -43.81
C THR A 43 -10.93 -13.67 -42.49
N ASP A 44 -12.21 -13.34 -42.58
CA ASP A 44 -13.08 -13.29 -41.41
C ASP A 44 -13.22 -14.66 -40.75
N ASP A 45 -13.21 -15.74 -41.54
CA ASP A 45 -13.23 -17.12 -41.04
C ASP A 45 -11.92 -17.48 -40.32
N GLY A 46 -10.75 -17.08 -40.85
CA GLY A 46 -9.47 -17.29 -40.18
C GLY A 46 -9.38 -16.53 -38.85
N LYS A 47 -9.82 -15.26 -38.83
CA LYS A 47 -9.90 -14.48 -37.59
C LYS A 47 -10.91 -15.06 -36.60
N LYS A 48 -12.03 -15.59 -37.07
CA LYS A 48 -13.05 -16.24 -36.24
C LYS A 48 -12.52 -17.53 -35.62
N ALA A 49 -11.89 -18.39 -36.42
CA ALA A 49 -11.26 -19.60 -35.93
C ALA A 49 -10.19 -19.32 -34.87
N ILE A 50 -9.35 -18.30 -35.07
CA ILE A 50 -8.36 -17.87 -34.05
C ILE A 50 -9.07 -17.37 -32.78
N ARG A 51 -10.14 -16.58 -32.90
CA ARG A 51 -10.91 -16.11 -31.72
C ARG A 51 -11.58 -17.26 -30.97
N ASP A 52 -12.11 -18.25 -31.68
CA ASP A 52 -12.74 -19.43 -31.08
C ASP A 52 -11.70 -20.26 -30.32
N VAL A 53 -10.52 -20.45 -30.91
CA VAL A 53 -9.36 -21.12 -30.29
C VAL A 53 -8.80 -20.32 -29.11
N MET A 54 -8.71 -18.99 -29.21
CA MET A 54 -8.36 -18.11 -28.08
C MET A 54 -9.47 -18.04 -27.02
N GLY A 55 -10.69 -18.47 -27.34
CA GLY A 55 -11.80 -18.60 -26.41
C GLY A 55 -11.64 -19.80 -25.48
N ASP A 56 -10.85 -20.79 -25.87
CA ASP A 56 -10.54 -21.99 -25.10
C ASP A 56 -9.69 -21.66 -23.87
N GLU A 57 -10.15 -22.10 -22.69
CA GLU A 57 -9.51 -21.85 -21.41
C GLU A 57 -8.13 -22.53 -21.26
N GLU A 58 -7.89 -23.66 -21.91
CA GLU A 58 -6.58 -24.32 -21.90
C GLU A 58 -5.56 -23.52 -22.72
N ILE A 59 -6.00 -22.97 -23.86
CA ILE A 59 -5.15 -22.18 -24.75
C ILE A 59 -4.89 -20.80 -24.14
N LYS A 60 -5.88 -20.16 -23.51
CA LYS A 60 -5.66 -18.91 -22.74
C LYS A 60 -4.63 -19.10 -21.64
N LYS A 61 -4.70 -20.19 -20.89
CA LYS A 61 -3.72 -20.50 -19.83
C LYS A 61 -2.32 -20.67 -20.40
N SER A 62 -2.18 -21.36 -21.53
CA SER A 62 -0.89 -21.56 -22.22
C SER A 62 -0.29 -20.25 -22.78
N LEU A 63 -1.14 -19.33 -23.29
CA LEU A 63 -0.71 -18.04 -23.83
C LEU A 63 -0.30 -17.02 -22.74
N VAL A 64 -0.90 -17.10 -21.54
CA VAL A 64 -0.59 -16.22 -20.41
C VAL A 64 0.73 -16.61 -19.70
N MET A 65 1.39 -17.70 -20.10
CA MET A 65 2.54 -18.27 -19.39
C MET A 65 3.93 -17.81 -19.86
N ASN A 66 4.08 -16.61 -20.45
CA ASN A 66 5.41 -15.99 -20.43
C ASN A 66 5.59 -15.32 -19.04
N GLU A 67 6.02 -16.11 -18.05
CA GLU A 67 6.19 -15.66 -16.66
C GLU A 67 7.06 -14.39 -16.56
N GLU A 68 8.10 -14.27 -17.39
CA GLU A 68 8.99 -13.11 -17.40
C GLU A 68 8.28 -11.86 -17.93
N SER A 69 7.53 -11.98 -19.02
CA SER A 69 6.74 -10.88 -19.59
C SER A 69 5.61 -10.46 -18.66
N VAL A 70 4.90 -11.41 -18.05
CA VAL A 70 3.83 -11.13 -17.08
C VAL A 70 4.40 -10.46 -15.83
N LYS A 71 5.49 -10.99 -15.26
CA LYS A 71 6.16 -10.39 -14.09
C LYS A 71 6.64 -8.97 -14.39
N THR A 72 7.37 -8.78 -15.50
CA THR A 72 7.88 -7.47 -15.90
C THR A 72 6.74 -6.48 -16.15
N THR A 73 5.65 -6.92 -16.77
CA THR A 73 4.47 -6.07 -16.99
C THR A 73 3.79 -5.71 -15.69
N ILE A 74 3.65 -6.64 -14.75
CA ILE A 74 3.07 -6.39 -13.43
C ILE A 74 3.96 -5.43 -12.64
N GLU A 75 5.27 -5.65 -12.59
CA GLU A 75 6.22 -4.78 -11.88
C GLU A 75 6.20 -3.36 -12.47
N ASN A 76 6.33 -3.23 -13.79
CA ASN A 76 6.28 -1.93 -14.47
C ASN A 76 4.92 -1.24 -14.29
N THR A 77 3.83 -2.00 -14.32
CA THR A 77 2.49 -1.42 -14.13
C THR A 77 2.33 -0.95 -12.69
N LEU A 78 2.68 -1.77 -11.70
CA LEU A 78 2.49 -1.49 -10.28
C LEU A 78 3.44 -0.43 -9.70
N ILE A 79 4.61 -0.22 -10.32
CA ILE A 79 5.61 0.77 -9.88
C ILE A 79 5.54 2.06 -10.72
N SER A 80 4.77 2.07 -11.82
CA SER A 80 4.57 3.28 -12.62
C SER A 80 3.77 4.35 -11.87
N ASP A 81 3.95 5.61 -12.28
CA ASP A 81 3.12 6.73 -11.81
C ASP A 81 1.62 6.48 -12.03
N LYS A 82 1.28 5.75 -13.10
CA LYS A 82 -0.09 5.33 -13.41
C LYS A 82 -0.66 4.35 -12.37
N ALA A 83 0.18 3.51 -11.74
CA ALA A 83 -0.27 2.72 -10.60
C ALA A 83 -0.52 3.59 -9.38
N ALA A 84 0.33 4.59 -9.10
CA ALA A 84 0.08 5.51 -7.99
C ALA A 84 -1.29 6.20 -8.13
N GLU A 85 -1.60 6.70 -9.33
CA GLU A 85 -2.93 7.25 -9.65
C GLU A 85 -4.05 6.21 -9.49
N PHE A 86 -3.86 5.00 -10.00
CA PHE A 86 -4.82 3.91 -9.82
C PHE A 86 -5.10 3.62 -8.35
N TRP A 87 -4.06 3.50 -7.52
CA TRP A 87 -4.21 3.27 -6.08
C TRP A 87 -4.91 4.45 -5.40
N GLN A 88 -4.55 5.68 -5.72
CA GLN A 88 -5.22 6.88 -5.20
C GLN A 88 -6.72 6.88 -5.51
N GLU A 89 -7.12 6.56 -6.75
CA GLU A 89 -8.53 6.44 -7.11
C GLU A 89 -9.21 5.27 -6.43
N LYS A 90 -8.54 4.12 -6.28
CA LYS A 90 -9.09 2.96 -5.58
C LYS A 90 -9.26 3.17 -4.08
N PHE A 91 -8.37 3.92 -3.43
CA PHE A 91 -8.53 4.26 -2.01
C PHE A 91 -9.69 5.23 -1.74
N LYS A 92 -10.26 5.88 -2.77
CA LYS A 92 -11.50 6.65 -2.63
C LYS A 92 -12.75 5.78 -2.54
N ASP A 93 -12.68 4.51 -2.98
CA ASP A 93 -13.77 3.55 -2.81
C ASP A 93 -13.81 3.05 -1.35
N PRO A 94 -14.89 3.33 -0.59
CA PRO A 94 -14.98 2.94 0.80
C PRO A 94 -14.88 1.43 1.03
N GLN A 95 -15.41 0.61 0.13
CA GLN A 95 -15.37 -0.86 0.30
C GLN A 95 -13.94 -1.37 0.16
N PHE A 96 -13.22 -0.83 -0.82
CA PHE A 96 -11.82 -1.14 -1.04
C PHE A 96 -10.94 -0.67 0.13
N ALA A 97 -11.12 0.60 0.55
CA ALA A 97 -10.40 1.17 1.68
C ALA A 97 -10.66 0.39 2.98
N GLU A 98 -11.90 -0.02 3.24
CA GLU A 98 -12.25 -0.83 4.41
C GLU A 98 -11.58 -2.21 4.37
N ALA A 99 -11.62 -2.89 3.21
CA ALA A 99 -10.98 -4.20 3.05
C ALA A 99 -9.46 -4.11 3.26
N MET A 100 -8.82 -3.09 2.71
CA MET A 100 -7.39 -2.83 2.89
C MET A 100 -7.04 -2.46 4.33
N ALA A 101 -7.83 -1.59 4.98
CA ALA A 101 -7.62 -1.23 6.38
C ALA A 101 -7.77 -2.45 7.30
N LYS A 102 -8.76 -3.33 7.03
CA LYS A 102 -8.96 -4.58 7.78
C LYS A 102 -7.79 -5.54 7.60
N SER A 103 -7.26 -5.68 6.38
CA SER A 103 -6.11 -6.57 6.12
C SER A 103 -4.84 -6.08 6.81
N MET A 104 -4.64 -4.76 6.89
CA MET A 104 -3.48 -4.14 7.53
C MET A 104 -3.62 -3.97 9.05
N LYS A 105 -4.81 -4.19 9.62
CA LYS A 105 -5.12 -3.85 11.03
C LYS A 105 -4.08 -4.38 12.03
N THR A 106 -3.75 -5.66 11.96
CA THR A 106 -2.84 -6.30 12.93
C THR A 106 -1.43 -5.72 12.87
N GLU A 107 -0.86 -5.59 11.68
CA GLU A 107 0.49 -5.03 11.53
C GLU A 107 0.52 -3.52 11.82
N ASN A 108 -0.54 -2.79 11.46
CA ASN A 108 -0.66 -1.37 11.78
C ASN A 108 -0.78 -1.13 13.29
N GLU A 109 -1.55 -1.96 14.01
CA GLU A 109 -1.63 -1.90 15.47
C GLU A 109 -0.27 -2.19 16.12
N LYS A 110 0.45 -3.20 15.62
CA LYS A 110 1.79 -3.54 16.09
C LYS A 110 2.80 -2.42 15.82
N LEU A 111 2.72 -1.79 14.65
CA LEU A 111 3.53 -0.63 14.29
C LEU A 111 3.27 0.52 15.26
N ILE A 112 2.02 0.92 15.46
CA ILE A 112 1.64 2.00 16.37
C ILE A 112 2.11 1.69 17.80
N LYS A 113 1.91 0.47 18.29
CA LYS A 113 2.40 0.04 19.62
C LYS A 113 3.92 0.12 19.76
N THR A 114 4.64 -0.12 18.69
CA THR A 114 6.10 -0.01 18.66
C THR A 114 6.53 1.45 18.62
N LEU A 115 5.88 2.26 17.78
CA LEU A 115 6.11 3.71 17.69
C LEU A 115 5.82 4.42 19.01
N MET A 116 4.82 4.02 19.79
CA MET A 116 4.62 4.60 21.13
C MET A 116 5.83 4.43 22.07
N LYS A 117 6.72 3.47 21.81
CA LYS A 117 7.96 3.25 22.56
C LYS A 117 9.17 3.94 21.92
N ASP A 118 8.99 4.56 20.76
CA ASP A 118 10.00 5.35 20.08
C ASP A 118 10.07 6.78 20.66
N PRO A 119 11.27 7.33 20.93
CA PRO A 119 11.41 8.69 21.47
C PRO A 119 10.84 9.78 20.57
N ASP A 120 11.05 9.70 19.26
CA ASP A 120 10.64 10.76 18.33
C ASP A 120 9.11 10.78 18.19
N TYR A 121 8.51 9.59 18.09
CA TYR A 121 7.05 9.48 18.09
C TYR A 121 6.43 9.96 19.41
N ARG A 122 7.05 9.65 20.56
CA ARG A 122 6.58 10.20 21.84
C ARG A 122 6.67 11.72 21.89
N ASN A 123 7.72 12.33 21.34
CA ASN A 123 7.84 13.79 21.29
C ASN A 123 6.71 14.41 20.47
N MET A 124 6.40 13.84 19.30
CA MET A 124 5.23 14.27 18.50
C MET A 124 3.93 14.13 19.28
N MET A 125 3.77 13.07 20.08
CA MET A 125 2.59 12.90 20.95
C MET A 125 2.54 13.93 22.08
N ILE A 126 3.68 14.33 22.66
CA ILE A 126 3.73 15.38 23.69
C ILE A 126 3.35 16.74 23.09
N GLU A 127 3.84 17.05 21.89
CA GLU A 127 3.44 18.26 21.16
C GLU A 127 1.94 18.28 20.89
N LEU A 128 1.36 17.14 20.51
CA LEU A 128 -0.09 17.00 20.37
C LEU A 128 -0.82 17.27 21.69
N LEU A 129 -0.33 16.78 22.83
CA LEU A 129 -0.93 17.00 24.14
C LEU A 129 -0.86 18.47 24.61
N GLN A 130 0.03 19.26 24.04
CA GLN A 130 0.14 20.70 24.31
C GLN A 130 -0.86 21.54 23.50
N ASP A 131 -1.71 20.91 22.69
CA ASP A 131 -2.77 21.62 21.97
C ASP A 131 -3.70 22.38 22.94
N PRO A 132 -4.05 23.65 22.68
CA PRO A 132 -4.91 24.45 23.56
C PRO A 132 -6.28 23.83 23.86
N SER A 133 -6.82 23.02 22.95
CA SER A 133 -8.07 22.28 23.18
C SER A 133 -7.88 21.25 24.29
N LEU A 134 -6.78 20.51 24.27
CA LEU A 134 -6.47 19.51 25.29
C LEU A 134 -6.07 20.17 26.61
N GLU A 135 -5.35 21.29 26.57
CA GLU A 135 -5.05 22.09 27.76
C GLU A 135 -6.34 22.54 28.48
N THR A 136 -7.36 22.92 27.71
CA THR A 136 -8.68 23.30 28.25
C THR A 136 -9.36 22.12 28.95
N GLU A 137 -9.31 20.92 28.36
CA GLU A 137 -9.84 19.72 28.99
C GLU A 137 -9.10 19.36 30.28
N VAL A 138 -7.76 19.44 30.27
CA VAL A 138 -6.95 19.24 31.48
C VAL A 138 -7.33 20.26 32.55
N LYS A 139 -7.52 21.55 32.20
CA LYS A 139 -7.99 22.57 33.15
C LYS A 139 -9.38 22.27 33.71
N ASN A 140 -10.27 21.69 32.92
CA ASN A 140 -11.59 21.29 33.39
C ASN A 140 -11.49 20.11 34.37
N ILE A 141 -10.65 19.12 34.09
CA ILE A 141 -10.36 18.00 34.98
C ILE A 141 -9.78 18.51 36.31
N LEU A 142 -8.82 19.43 36.29
CA LEU A 142 -8.23 20.01 37.50
C LEU A 142 -9.24 20.83 38.32
N LYS A 143 -10.35 21.28 37.71
CA LYS A 143 -11.44 21.98 38.39
C LYS A 143 -12.58 21.06 38.80
N SER A 144 -12.53 19.78 38.44
CA SER A 144 -13.58 18.81 38.72
C SER A 144 -13.73 18.60 40.23
N THR A 145 -14.91 18.14 40.64
CA THR A 145 -15.19 17.85 42.05
C THR A 145 -14.26 16.77 42.59
N GLU A 146 -13.99 15.74 41.80
CA GLU A 146 -13.12 14.62 42.16
C GLU A 146 -11.67 15.09 42.41
N TYR A 147 -11.15 15.96 41.53
CA TYR A 147 -9.80 16.50 41.74
C TYR A 147 -9.74 17.47 42.93
N ARG A 148 -10.82 18.21 43.20
CA ARG A 148 -10.92 19.07 44.39
C ARG A 148 -10.92 18.28 45.69
N GLU A 149 -11.59 17.12 45.74
CA GLU A 149 -11.56 16.24 46.91
C GLU A 149 -10.13 15.74 47.18
N HIS A 150 -9.43 15.29 46.13
CA HIS A 150 -8.03 14.91 46.25
C HIS A 150 -7.15 16.08 46.70
N LEU A 151 -7.33 17.27 46.12
CA LEU A 151 -6.62 18.49 46.54
C LEU A 151 -6.89 18.84 48.00
N GLN A 152 -8.13 18.71 48.47
CA GLN A 152 -8.48 18.98 49.86
C GLN A 152 -7.78 18.00 50.81
N GLN A 153 -7.70 16.72 50.44
CA GLN A 153 -6.95 15.73 51.22
C GLN A 153 -5.46 16.07 51.27
N VAL A 154 -4.83 16.38 50.11
CA VAL A 154 -3.41 16.78 50.06
C VAL A 154 -3.15 18.03 50.90
N LEU A 155 -4.08 19.00 50.89
CA LEU A 155 -3.99 20.20 51.74
C LEU A 155 -4.06 19.85 53.23
N GLN A 156 -4.98 18.97 53.63
CA GLN A 156 -5.09 18.51 55.02
C GLN A 156 -3.80 17.81 55.47
N GLU A 157 -3.29 16.87 54.66
CA GLU A 157 -2.03 16.17 54.93
C GLU A 157 -0.85 17.15 55.01
N THR A 158 -0.80 18.15 54.13
CA THR A 158 0.23 19.19 54.12
C THR A 158 0.18 20.03 55.41
N MET A 159 -1.02 20.44 55.85
CA MET A 159 -1.20 21.18 57.11
C MET A 159 -0.81 20.37 58.35
N GLU A 160 -0.88 19.05 58.26
CA GLU A 160 -0.48 18.16 59.35
C GLU A 160 1.03 17.98 59.47
N THR A 161 1.80 18.34 58.44
CA THR A 161 3.26 18.21 58.45
C THR A 161 3.90 19.06 59.55
N PRO A 162 4.95 18.54 60.25
CA PRO A 162 5.65 19.30 61.28
C PRO A 162 6.24 20.62 60.79
N GLU A 163 6.75 20.64 59.55
CA GLU A 163 7.32 21.85 58.96
C GLU A 163 6.24 22.93 58.76
N PHE A 164 5.07 22.56 58.24
CA PHE A 164 3.97 23.49 58.05
C PHE A 164 3.48 24.02 59.41
N LYS A 165 3.27 23.14 60.40
CA LYS A 165 2.87 23.54 61.75
C LYS A 165 3.87 24.49 62.39
N SER A 166 5.17 24.24 62.27
CA SER A 166 6.23 25.13 62.78
C SER A 166 6.18 26.50 62.11
N LYS A 167 6.15 26.55 60.77
CA LYS A 167 6.05 27.82 60.03
C LYS A 167 4.77 28.57 60.35
N PHE A 168 3.66 27.85 60.52
CA PHE A 168 2.38 28.44 60.89
C PHE A 168 2.42 29.03 62.31
N GLN A 169 3.05 28.34 63.27
CA GLN A 169 3.28 28.86 64.62
C GLN A 169 4.17 30.10 64.61
N GLU A 170 5.28 30.08 63.86
CA GLU A 170 6.15 31.25 63.71
C GLU A 170 5.42 32.47 63.14
N LEU A 171 4.54 32.26 62.15
CA LEU A 171 3.70 33.32 61.58
C LEU A 171 2.71 33.87 62.62
N LEU A 172 2.04 32.99 63.39
CA LEU A 172 1.13 33.41 64.45
C LEU A 172 1.85 34.21 65.54
N ASP A 173 3.02 33.75 65.97
CA ASP A 173 3.84 34.45 66.98
C ASP A 173 4.30 35.81 66.48
N LYS A 174 4.69 35.90 65.20
CA LYS A 174 5.07 37.17 64.58
C LYS A 174 3.89 38.14 64.51
N SER A 175 2.73 37.69 64.05
CA SER A 175 1.52 38.52 63.99
C SER A 175 1.03 38.93 65.39
N ALA A 176 1.14 38.06 66.39
CA ALA A 176 0.81 38.40 67.77
C ALA A 176 1.73 39.47 68.35
N LYS A 177 3.04 39.39 68.09
CA LYS A 177 4.02 40.42 68.47
C LYS A 177 3.78 41.75 67.77
N GLU A 178 3.44 41.73 66.48
CA GLU A 178 3.07 42.94 65.74
C GLU A 178 1.78 43.58 66.30
N ALA A 179 0.77 42.77 66.62
CA ALA A 179 -0.47 43.26 67.24
C ALA A 179 -0.26 43.83 68.66
N SER A 180 0.60 43.20 69.48
CA SER A 180 0.90 43.72 70.83
C SER A 180 1.76 44.98 70.76
N GLY A 181 2.71 45.07 69.84
CA GLY A 181 3.53 46.27 69.63
C GLY A 181 2.71 47.46 69.15
N ILE A 182 1.66 47.22 68.34
CA ILE A 182 0.69 48.25 67.95
C ILE A 182 -0.18 48.67 69.15
N ALA A 183 -0.62 47.72 69.99
CA ALA A 183 -1.39 48.04 71.19
C ALA A 183 -0.60 48.86 72.22
N GLU A 184 0.71 48.59 72.38
CA GLU A 184 1.61 49.29 73.29
C GLU A 184 1.99 50.70 72.80
N GLN A 185 2.03 50.91 71.47
CA GLN A 185 2.17 52.25 70.89
C GLN A 185 0.91 53.12 71.07
N ILE A 186 -0.29 52.51 71.05
CA ILE A 186 -1.56 53.24 71.25
C ILE A 186 -1.73 53.66 72.73
N THR A 187 -1.30 52.84 73.69
CA THR A 187 -1.39 53.18 75.12
C THR A 187 -0.34 54.20 75.59
N THR A 188 0.74 54.42 74.82
CA THR A 188 1.80 55.39 75.16
C THR A 188 1.55 56.79 74.56
N GLN A 189 0.55 56.94 73.67
CA GLN A 189 0.16 58.22 73.05
C GLN A 189 -1.13 58.86 73.61
N LEU A 190 -1.72 58.28 74.66
CA LEU A 190 -2.81 58.86 75.46
C LEU A 190 -2.30 59.28 76.84
#